data_AF-A0A550GIE7-F1
#
_entry.id   AF-A0A550GIE7-F1
#
_cell.length_a   1.000
_cell.length_b   1.000
_cell.length_c   1.000
_cell.angle_alpha   90.00
_cell.angle_beta   90.00
_cell.angle_gamma   90.00
#
_symmetry.space_group_name_H-M   'P 1'
#
loop_
_entity.id
_entity.type
_entity.pdbx_description
1 polymer ?
#
loop_
_entity_poly.entity_id
_entity_poly.type
_entity_poly.pdbx_seq_one_letter_code
_entity_poly.pdbx_strand_id
1 'polypeptide(L)' 'MYDVKCDECGKNATVPFKPKAGKPVYCSTCFSKRASGKRQRSNLSFSFDSKNAWARRGCDFKGRKEAEPASIFQEY' A
#
# COMPACT_ATOMS: atom_id res chain seq x y z
N MET A 1 22.95 -23.17 -6.93
CA MET A 1 22.20 -23.22 -5.66
C MET A 1 23.21 -23.14 -4.52
N TYR A 2 22.96 -22.31 -3.52
CA TYR A 2 23.87 -22.10 -2.39
C TYR A 2 23.24 -22.65 -1.10
N ASP A 3 24.00 -23.45 -0.36
CA ASP A 3 23.59 -23.93 0.96
C ASP A 3 23.97 -22.89 2.03
N VAL A 4 22.98 -22.50 2.83
CA VAL A 4 23.10 -21.43 3.82
C VAL A 4 22.32 -21.78 5.06
N LYS A 5 22.84 -21.36 6.22
CA LYS A 5 22.11 -21.45 7.49
C LYS A 5 21.18 -20.25 7.63
N CYS A 6 19.91 -20.52 7.96
CA CYS A 6 18.94 -19.48 8.28
C CYS A 6 19.33 -18.78 9.58
N ASP A 7 19.36 -17.44 9.56
CA ASP A 7 19.71 -16.61 10.72
C ASP A 7 18.63 -16.67 11.83
N GLU A 8 17.36 -16.88 11.47
CA GLU A 8 16.24 -16.93 12.43
C GLU A 8 16.02 -18.31 13.06
N CYS A 9 16.23 -19.40 12.31
CA CYS A 9 15.86 -20.76 12.77
C CYS A 9 16.99 -21.78 12.71
N GLY A 10 18.18 -21.41 12.21
CA GLY A 10 19.35 -22.29 12.14
C GLY A 10 19.26 -23.44 11.13
N LYS A 11 18.15 -23.56 10.39
CA LYS A 11 17.96 -24.62 9.38
C LYS A 11 18.81 -24.38 8.14
N ASN A 12 19.30 -25.46 7.53
CA ASN A 12 19.94 -25.40 6.22
C ASN A 12 18.89 -25.11 5.15
N ALA A 13 19.19 -24.17 4.26
CA ALA A 13 18.32 -23.75 3.19
C ALA A 13 19.11 -23.63 1.88
N THR A 14 18.46 -23.98 0.78
CA THR A 14 19.03 -23.85 -0.56
C THR A 14 18.49 -22.58 -1.21
N VAL A 15 19.35 -21.58 -1.43
CA VAL A 15 18.97 -20.30 -2.04
C VAL A 15 19.53 -20.16 -3.47
N PRO A 16 18.81 -19.49 -4.38
CA PRO A 16 19.26 -19.30 -5.77
C PRO A 16 20.28 -18.16 -5.93
N PHE A 17 20.50 -17.34 -4.90
CA PHE A 17 21.39 -16.17 -4.93
C PHE A 17 22.61 -16.36 -4.03
N LYS A 18 23.72 -15.71 -4.38
CA LYS A 18 24.94 -15.71 -3.56
C LYS A 18 24.71 -14.93 -2.25
N PRO A 19 24.88 -15.53 -1.07
CA PRO A 19 24.76 -14.82 0.20
C PRO A 19 25.85 -13.74 0.30
N LYS A 20 25.48 -12.54 0.78
CA LYS A 20 26.39 -11.41 0.98
C LYS A 20 26.59 -11.17 2.48
N ALA A 21 27.84 -10.99 2.91
CA ALA A 21 28.14 -10.56 4.27
C ALA A 21 27.42 -9.22 4.56
N GLY A 22 26.70 -9.17 5.68
CA GLY A 22 25.88 -8.01 6.08
C GLY A 22 24.40 -8.08 5.70
N LYS A 23 23.93 -9.09 4.93
CA LYS A 23 22.49 -9.37 4.76
C LYS A 23 22.13 -10.71 5.41
N PRO A 24 21.14 -10.75 6.32
CA PRO A 24 20.70 -12.01 6.91
C PRO A 24 19.98 -12.86 5.86
N VAL A 25 20.23 -14.16 5.89
CA VAL A 25 19.64 -15.12 4.96
C VAL A 25 18.57 -15.93 5.67
N TYR A 26 17.41 -16.09 5.03
CA TYR A 26 16.24 -16.73 5.61
C TYR A 26 15.77 -17.91 4.77
N CYS A 27 15.24 -18.94 5.42
CA CYS A 27 14.54 -20.02 4.74
C CYS A 27 13.16 -19.54 4.24
N SER A 28 12.54 -20.29 3.32
CA SER A 28 11.26 -19.92 2.70
C SER A 28 10.15 -19.60 3.72
N THR A 29 10.11 -20.35 4.82
CA THR A 29 9.10 -20.18 5.88
C THR A 29 9.31 -18.91 6.69
N CYS A 30 10.54 -18.65 7.14
CA CYS A 30 10.92 -17.41 7.84
C CYS A 30 10.72 -16.18 6.96
N PHE A 31 11.13 -16.26 5.68
CA PHE A 31 10.91 -15.20 4.71
C PHE A 31 9.43 -14.87 4.53
N SER A 32 8.58 -15.91 4.42
CA SER A 32 7.13 -15.76 4.26
C SER A 32 6.48 -15.11 5.49
N LYS A 33 6.88 -15.53 6.71
CA LYS A 33 6.41 -14.93 7.98
C LYS A 33 6.78 -13.45 8.09
N ARG A 34 7.99 -13.07 7.67
CA ARG A 34 8.44 -11.67 7.71
C ARG A 34 7.80 -10.81 6.63
N ALA A 35 7.51 -11.39 5.47
CA ALA A 35 6.80 -10.71 4.39
C ALA A 35 5.33 -10.45 4.73
N SER A 36 4.66 -11.38 5.43
CA SER A 36 3.26 -11.22 5.83
C SER A 36 3.05 -10.18 6.93
N GLY A 37 4.03 -9.95 7.81
CA GLY A 37 3.96 -8.92 8.86
C GLY A 37 3.86 -7.48 8.36
N LYS A 38 4.24 -7.20 7.10
CA LYS A 38 4.12 -5.87 6.48
C LYS A 38 2.79 -5.63 5.77
N ARG A 39 1.83 -6.56 5.86
CA ARG A 39 0.43 -6.34 5.45
C ARG A 39 -0.41 -5.62 6.49
N GLN A 40 0.20 -5.19 7.61
CA GLN A 40 -0.29 -4.04 8.35
C GLN A 40 0.08 -2.75 7.57
N ARG A 41 -0.24 -2.69 6.27
CA ARG A 41 -0.81 -1.43 5.79
C ARG A 41 -2.03 -1.31 6.66
N SER A 42 -1.99 -0.33 7.56
CA SER A 42 -3.11 0.13 8.35
C SER A 42 -4.41 -0.24 7.65
N ASN A 43 -5.33 -0.77 8.43
CA ASN A 43 -6.73 -1.01 8.11
C ASN A 43 -7.47 0.29 7.70
N LEU A 44 -6.84 1.14 6.88
CA LEU A 44 -7.47 2.13 6.05
C LEU A 44 -8.02 1.32 4.87
N SER A 45 -9.21 0.80 5.09
CA SER A 45 -10.09 0.27 4.08
C SER A 45 -10.01 1.16 2.84
N PHE A 46 -9.24 0.76 1.83
CA PHE A 46 -9.49 1.14 0.45
C PHE A 46 -10.68 0.32 -0.07
N SER A 47 -11.70 0.15 0.77
CA SER A 47 -13.03 -0.12 0.30
C SER A 47 -13.52 1.24 -0.19
N PHE A 48 -13.77 1.35 -1.49
CA PHE A 48 -14.59 2.44 -2.00
C PHE A 48 -15.99 2.22 -1.42
N ASP A 49 -16.17 2.63 -0.18
CA ASP A 49 -17.46 2.67 0.47
C ASP A 49 -18.14 3.94 -0.01
N SER A 50 -19.04 3.79 -0.99
CA SER A 50 -19.80 4.89 -1.58
C SER A 50 -20.54 5.72 -0.51
N LYS A 51 -20.80 5.16 0.68
CA LYS A 51 -21.47 5.83 1.80
C LYS A 51 -20.50 6.61 2.69
N ASN A 52 -19.21 6.28 2.70
CA ASN A 52 -18.16 6.98 3.46
C ASN A 52 -17.27 7.89 2.60
N ALA A 53 -17.57 8.07 1.31
CA ALA A 53 -16.83 8.94 0.39
C ALA A 53 -16.86 10.43 0.81
N TRP A 54 -17.92 10.89 1.48
CA TRP A 54 -18.03 12.26 2.01
C TRP A 54 -17.01 12.55 3.12
N ALA A 55 -16.53 11.54 3.86
CA ALA A 55 -15.63 11.70 4.99
C ALA A 55 -14.18 12.08 4.61
N ARG A 56 -13.83 12.04 3.32
CA ARG A 56 -12.47 12.37 2.82
C ARG A 56 -12.33 13.81 2.35
N ARG A 57 -13.45 14.50 2.08
CA ARG A 57 -13.45 15.92 1.76
C ARG A 57 -13.53 16.64 3.10
N GLY A 58 -12.48 17.37 3.48
CA GLY A 58 -12.49 18.17 4.71
C GLY A 58 -13.73 19.07 4.80
N CYS A 59 -14.06 19.48 6.02
CA CYS A 59 -15.27 20.21 6.41
C CYS A 59 -15.46 21.59 5.73
N ASP A 60 -14.62 21.97 4.76
CA ASP A 60 -14.65 23.26 4.07
C ASP A 60 -14.74 23.12 2.54
N PHE A 61 -15.48 22.13 2.04
CA PHE A 61 -15.88 22.13 0.62
C PHE A 61 -17.03 23.11 0.41
N LYS A 62 -16.71 24.40 0.30
CA LYS A 62 -17.58 25.38 -0.36
C LYS A 62 -17.69 24.99 -1.83
N GLY A 63 -18.68 24.15 -2.15
CA GLY A 63 -19.06 23.87 -3.53
C GLY A 63 -19.21 25.19 -4.28
N ARG A 64 -18.49 25.35 -5.38
CA ARG A 64 -18.70 26.49 -6.27
C ARG A 64 -20.13 26.37 -6.77
N LYS A 65 -21.00 27.29 -6.37
CA LYS A 65 -22.29 27.46 -7.04
C LYS A 65 -21.96 27.72 -8.50
N GLU A 66 -22.42 26.85 -9.40
CA GLU A 66 -22.49 27.16 -10.81
C GLU A 66 -23.26 28.47 -10.92
N ALA A 67 -22.54 29.55 -11.22
CA ALA A 67 -23.18 30.74 -11.72
C ALA A 67 -23.64 30.36 -13.12
N GLU A 68 -24.94 30.13 -13.26
CA GLU A 68 -25.65 30.13 -14.54
C GLU A 68 -25.04 31.25 -15.40
N PRO A 69 -24.38 30.96 -16.54
CA PRO A 69 -23.99 32.04 -17.43
C PRO A 69 -25.28 32.68 -17.92
N ALA A 70 -25.49 33.94 -17.50
CA ALA A 70 -26.58 34.77 -17.95
C ALA A 70 -26.72 34.66 -19.47
N SER A 71 -27.95 34.40 -19.88
CA SER A 71 -28.40 34.16 -21.25
C SER A 71 -27.60 34.95 -22.29
N ILE A 72 -26.99 34.23 -23.22
CA ILE A 72 -26.23 34.76 -24.36
C ILE A 72 -27.12 35.43 -25.43
N PHE A 73 -28.35 35.80 -25.05
CA PHE A 73 -29.35 36.49 -25.85
C PHE A 73 -29.77 37.77 -25.14
N GLN A 74 -28.85 38.73 -25.07
CA GLN A 74 -29.21 40.11 -24.84
C GLN A 74 -28.19 40.97 -25.62
N GLU A 75 -28.72 41.77 -26.54
CA GLU A 75 -28.03 42.67 -27.49
C GLU A 75 -27.47 42.00 -28.76
N TYR A 76 -28.34 41.75 -29.74
CA TYR A 76 -28.38 42.43 -31.06
C TYR A 76 -29.68 42.08 -31.80
#